data_AF-A0A941KV90-F1
#
_entry.id   AF-A0A941KV90-F1
#
_cell.length_a   1.000
_cell.length_b   1.000
_cell.length_c   1.000
_cell.angle_alpha   90.00
_cell.angle_beta   90.00
_cell.angle_gamma   90.00
#
_symmetry.space_group_name_H-M   'P 1'
#
loop_
_entity.id
_entity.type
_entity.pdbx_description
1 polymer ?
#
loop_
_entity_poly.entity_id
_entity_poly.type
_entity_poly.pdbx_seq_one_letter_code
_entity_poly.pdbx_strand_id
1 'polypeptide(L)'
;MMKKLALSTALALSMGISAVANAHPTNAGYATNAADTVWKTGYGECWQHGYWTEDDMTVECGAEAAPVAAPAPMPAPAPTMVMKMVDAQESHIIYFDFDSSKVTDVTPIVNYVGSLAKLNSIELKGYTDSIGTNAYNDALSKRRAEAVNAALVEAGIETDKVVSYSFGEANPVKDCTDAGSSRKACLRENRRVEVTISGQKQIKVQQ
;
A
#
# COMPACT_ATOMS: atom_id res chain seq x y z
N MET A 1 -23.76 35.09 -97.20
CA MET A 1 -23.67 35.29 -95.73
C MET A 1 -22.87 34.13 -95.15
N MET A 2 -21.80 34.45 -94.41
CA MET A 2 -20.80 33.51 -93.86
C MET A 2 -21.47 32.53 -92.88
N LYS A 3 -21.18 31.22 -92.90
CA LYS A 3 -20.02 30.54 -92.27
C LYS A 3 -19.88 29.15 -92.90
N LYS A 4 -18.94 28.96 -93.82
CA LYS A 4 -17.60 28.31 -93.67
C LYS A 4 -17.57 26.89 -93.08
N LEU A 5 -17.24 25.94 -94.00
CA LEU A 5 -16.32 24.78 -93.91
C LEU A 5 -16.59 23.69 -92.83
N ALA A 6 -16.23 22.42 -92.97
CA ALA A 6 -15.73 21.51 -94.01
C ALA A 6 -15.61 20.13 -93.28
N LEU A 7 -16.08 19.02 -93.85
CA LEU A 7 -15.32 18.05 -94.64
C LEU A 7 -14.30 17.20 -93.85
N SER A 8 -14.44 15.87 -94.04
CA SER A 8 -13.36 14.87 -94.16
C SER A 8 -13.01 13.98 -92.97
N THR A 9 -13.60 12.78 -92.99
CA THR A 9 -12.93 11.46 -93.04
C THR A 9 -11.48 11.34 -92.56
N ALA A 10 -11.22 10.42 -91.64
CA ALA A 10 -9.97 9.64 -91.64
C ALA A 10 -10.18 8.22 -91.09
N LEU A 11 -9.63 7.29 -91.85
CA LEU A 11 -9.58 5.84 -91.74
C LEU A 11 -8.54 5.40 -90.70
N ALA A 12 -8.71 4.16 -90.21
CA ALA A 12 -7.99 3.50 -89.13
C ALA A 12 -6.44 3.64 -89.09
N LEU A 13 -5.91 3.70 -87.86
CA LEU A 13 -4.62 3.13 -87.51
C LEU A 13 -4.69 2.56 -86.08
N SER A 14 -4.52 1.26 -85.96
CA SER A 14 -4.35 0.55 -84.69
C SER A 14 -3.07 1.01 -84.00
N MET A 15 -3.19 1.66 -82.84
CA MET A 15 -2.09 1.77 -81.90
C MET A 15 -2.48 1.02 -80.63
N GLY A 16 -1.76 -0.08 -80.41
CA GLY A 16 -1.79 -0.83 -79.16
C GLY A 16 -1.50 0.13 -78.02
N ILE A 17 -2.34 0.08 -76.99
CA ILE A 17 -2.03 0.74 -75.74
C ILE A 17 -0.91 -0.09 -75.13
N SER A 18 0.33 0.38 -75.27
CA SER A 18 1.41 -0.03 -74.39
C SER A 18 0.98 0.36 -72.99
N ALA A 19 0.47 -0.61 -72.22
CA ALA A 19 0.36 -0.44 -70.79
C ALA A 19 1.79 -0.28 -70.26
N VAL A 20 2.13 0.91 -69.80
CA VAL A 20 3.30 1.08 -68.95
C VAL A 20 3.04 0.22 -67.71
N ALA A 21 3.82 -0.85 -67.56
CA ALA A 21 3.73 -1.72 -66.39
C ALA A 21 4.22 -0.89 -65.19
N ASN A 22 3.29 -0.33 -64.42
CA ASN A 22 3.62 0.23 -63.12
C ASN A 22 4.03 -0.93 -62.20
N ALA A 23 5.18 -0.79 -61.54
CA ALA A 23 5.63 -1.75 -60.53
C ALA A 23 4.59 -1.83 -59.40
N HIS A 24 4.26 -3.06 -58.98
CA HIS A 24 3.32 -3.29 -57.89
C HIS A 24 3.91 -2.80 -56.56
N PRO A 25 3.16 -2.10 -55.68
CA PRO A 25 3.72 -1.42 -54.50
C PRO A 25 4.41 -2.36 -53.49
N THR A 26 4.01 -3.63 -53.43
CA THR A 26 4.59 -4.63 -52.51
C THR A 26 5.32 -5.77 -53.20
N ASN A 27 5.22 -5.87 -54.53
CA ASN A 27 5.73 -6.98 -55.34
C ASN A 27 6.43 -6.40 -56.58
N ALA A 28 7.20 -5.33 -56.40
CA ALA A 28 7.68 -4.45 -57.47
C ALA A 28 8.53 -5.16 -58.54
N GLY A 29 9.10 -6.33 -58.21
CA GLY A 29 9.90 -7.17 -59.12
C GLY A 29 9.17 -8.38 -59.73
N TYR A 30 7.90 -8.63 -59.38
CA TYR A 30 7.19 -9.85 -59.76
C TYR A 30 5.93 -9.59 -60.59
N ALA A 31 5.60 -10.53 -61.49
CA ALA A 31 4.36 -10.50 -62.24
C ALA A 31 3.16 -10.83 -61.33
N THR A 32 2.16 -9.96 -61.28
CA THR A 32 0.92 -10.13 -60.50
C THR A 32 -0.31 -10.36 -61.39
N ASN A 33 -1.36 -10.98 -60.85
CA ASN A 33 -2.68 -11.04 -61.49
C ASN A 33 -3.55 -9.83 -61.11
N ALA A 34 -4.78 -9.78 -61.64
CA ALA A 34 -5.74 -8.72 -61.32
C ALA A 34 -6.20 -8.66 -59.85
N ALA A 35 -5.79 -9.64 -59.03
CA ALA A 35 -6.02 -9.69 -57.59
C ALA A 35 -4.72 -9.42 -56.79
N ASP A 36 -3.70 -8.85 -57.43
CA ASP A 36 -2.43 -8.43 -56.83
C ASP A 36 -1.60 -9.58 -56.20
N THR A 37 -1.88 -10.82 -56.59
CA THR A 37 -1.12 -12.01 -56.18
C THR A 37 -0.03 -12.37 -57.20
N VAL A 38 1.15 -12.76 -56.72
CA VAL A 38 2.30 -13.11 -57.55
C VAL A 38 2.07 -14.43 -58.29
N TRP A 39 2.31 -14.44 -59.59
CA TRP A 39 2.25 -15.65 -60.40
C TRP A 39 3.39 -16.61 -60.05
N LYS A 40 3.08 -17.91 -59.93
CA LYS A 40 4.05 -18.97 -59.67
C LYS A 40 4.06 -20.01 -60.80
N THR A 41 5.20 -20.61 -61.07
CA THR A 41 5.33 -21.75 -62.00
C THR A 41 4.65 -23.00 -61.40
N GLY A 42 4.45 -24.04 -62.22
CA GLY A 42 3.98 -25.33 -61.74
C GLY A 42 4.92 -26.01 -60.73
N TYR A 43 6.15 -25.51 -60.60
CA TYR A 43 7.16 -25.95 -59.63
C TYR A 43 7.25 -25.01 -58.41
N GLY A 44 6.40 -23.99 -58.33
CA GLY A 44 6.28 -23.10 -57.17
C GLY A 44 7.18 -21.85 -57.19
N GLU A 45 7.91 -21.60 -58.28
CA GLU A 45 8.83 -20.45 -58.40
C GLU A 45 8.06 -19.19 -58.81
N CYS A 46 8.35 -18.05 -58.20
CA CYS A 46 7.70 -16.78 -58.55
C CYS A 46 8.18 -16.24 -59.90
N TRP A 47 7.25 -15.80 -60.74
CA TRP A 47 7.56 -15.18 -62.03
C TRP A 47 8.11 -13.76 -61.85
N GLN A 48 9.40 -13.60 -62.16
CA GLN A 48 10.11 -12.32 -62.18
C GLN A 48 9.96 -11.65 -63.56
N HIS A 49 9.91 -10.33 -63.61
CA HIS A 49 10.05 -9.59 -64.87
C HIS A 49 11.50 -9.11 -65.08
N GLY A 50 11.84 -8.66 -66.29
CA GLY A 50 13.22 -8.34 -66.70
C GLY A 50 13.90 -7.15 -66.03
N TYR A 51 13.28 -6.57 -64.99
CA TYR A 51 13.81 -5.47 -64.18
C TYR A 51 13.95 -5.86 -62.70
N TRP A 52 13.81 -7.15 -62.38
CA TRP A 52 13.91 -7.67 -61.02
C TRP A 52 15.32 -7.51 -60.45
N THR A 53 15.39 -7.15 -59.17
CA THR A 53 16.61 -7.10 -58.36
C THR A 53 16.43 -7.90 -57.07
N GLU A 54 17.53 -8.31 -56.41
CA GLU A 54 17.46 -9.07 -55.16
C GLU A 54 16.71 -8.34 -54.04
N ASP A 55 16.73 -7.00 -54.06
CA ASP A 55 16.00 -6.15 -53.11
C ASP A 55 14.47 -6.23 -53.28
N ASP A 56 13.99 -6.72 -54.43
CA ASP A 56 12.56 -6.92 -54.70
C ASP A 56 12.04 -8.25 -54.13
N MET A 57 12.91 -9.08 -53.53
CA MET A 57 12.54 -10.40 -53.02
C MET A 57 11.58 -10.29 -51.82
N THR A 58 10.44 -10.95 -51.91
CA THR A 58 9.43 -11.00 -50.84
C THR A 58 9.52 -12.32 -50.07
N VAL A 59 9.01 -12.36 -48.84
CA VAL A 59 8.99 -13.59 -48.01
C VAL A 59 8.23 -14.72 -48.72
N GLU A 60 7.19 -14.38 -49.50
CA GLU A 60 6.42 -15.35 -50.29
C GLU A 60 7.19 -15.96 -51.47
N CYS A 61 8.30 -15.32 -51.87
CA CYS A 61 9.15 -15.66 -53.00
C CYS A 61 10.61 -15.95 -52.59
N GLY A 62 10.84 -16.26 -51.31
CA GLY A 62 12.11 -16.79 -50.82
C GLY A 62 12.94 -15.84 -49.95
N ALA A 63 12.46 -14.62 -49.67
CA ALA A 63 13.14 -13.76 -48.70
C ALA A 63 13.04 -14.36 -47.30
N GLU A 64 14.15 -14.35 -46.57
CA GLU A 64 14.16 -14.77 -45.18
C GLU A 64 13.33 -13.78 -44.36
N ALA A 65 12.30 -14.29 -43.68
CA ALA A 65 11.47 -13.45 -42.81
C ALA A 65 12.35 -12.87 -41.71
N ALA A 66 12.35 -11.53 -41.59
CA ALA A 66 13.11 -10.87 -40.54
C ALA A 66 12.72 -11.47 -39.16
N PRO A 67 13.70 -11.80 -38.30
CA PRO A 67 13.41 -12.41 -37.01
C PRO A 67 12.59 -11.43 -36.16
N VAL A 68 11.40 -11.85 -35.76
CA VAL A 68 10.54 -11.07 -34.87
C VAL A 68 11.25 -10.98 -33.52
N ALA A 69 11.62 -9.76 -33.12
CA ALA A 69 12.25 -9.50 -31.83
C ALA A 69 11.33 -10.00 -30.71
N ALA A 70 11.88 -10.79 -29.77
CA ALA A 70 11.12 -11.29 -28.64
C ALA A 70 10.58 -10.13 -27.79
N PRO A 71 9.32 -10.19 -27.31
CA PRO A 71 8.75 -9.16 -26.46
C PRO A 71 9.55 -9.05 -25.15
N ALA A 72 9.84 -7.80 -24.74
CA ALA A 72 10.58 -7.54 -23.51
C ALA A 72 9.86 -8.13 -22.28
N PRO A 73 10.60 -8.66 -21.27
CA PRO A 73 10.00 -9.18 -20.06
C PRO A 73 9.24 -8.07 -19.31
N MET A 74 8.00 -8.35 -18.91
CA MET A 74 7.21 -7.41 -18.12
C MET A 74 7.88 -7.12 -16.76
N PRO A 75 7.78 -5.89 -16.24
CA PRO A 75 8.27 -5.56 -14.91
C PRO A 75 7.55 -6.41 -13.85
N ALA A 76 8.32 -6.95 -12.90
CA ALA A 76 7.78 -7.73 -11.79
C ALA A 76 6.76 -6.92 -10.97
N PRO A 77 5.67 -7.53 -10.47
CA PRO A 77 4.69 -6.84 -9.64
C PRO A 77 5.34 -6.34 -8.35
N ALA A 78 5.06 -5.09 -7.97
CA ALA A 78 5.53 -4.51 -6.72
C ALA A 78 4.95 -5.27 -5.51
N PRO A 79 5.70 -5.38 -4.40
CA PRO A 79 5.22 -6.07 -3.19
C PRO A 79 3.94 -5.43 -2.68
N THR A 80 2.94 -6.26 -2.35
CA THR A 80 1.65 -5.80 -1.84
C THR A 80 1.72 -5.58 -0.33
N MET A 81 1.27 -4.41 0.11
CA MET A 81 1.16 -4.06 1.52
C MET A 81 -0.22 -4.49 2.03
N VAL A 82 -0.29 -5.32 3.07
CA VAL A 82 -1.55 -5.71 3.72
C VAL A 82 -1.65 -5.16 5.14
N MET A 83 -2.86 -4.78 5.56
CA MET A 83 -3.14 -4.42 6.94
C MET A 83 -3.30 -5.70 7.77
N LYS A 84 -2.46 -5.89 8.79
CA LYS A 84 -2.59 -6.97 9.76
C LYS A 84 -2.92 -6.41 11.14
N MET A 85 -3.83 -7.06 11.85
CA MET A 85 -4.08 -6.81 13.27
C MET A 85 -3.01 -7.52 14.11
N VAL A 86 -2.37 -6.77 15.00
CA VAL A 86 -1.39 -7.29 15.96
C VAL A 86 -1.77 -6.86 17.37
N ASP A 87 -1.47 -7.71 18.35
CA ASP A 87 -1.68 -7.37 19.75
C ASP A 87 -0.68 -6.29 20.19
N ALA A 88 -1.14 -5.39 21.03
CA ALA A 88 -0.37 -4.26 21.56
C ALA A 88 -0.64 -4.12 23.05
N GLN A 89 0.43 -3.84 23.80
CA GLN A 89 0.35 -3.57 25.23
C GLN A 89 1.29 -2.41 25.61
N GLU A 90 0.81 -1.50 26.45
CA GLU A 90 1.59 -0.39 27.00
C GLU A 90 1.28 -0.19 28.48
N SER A 91 2.29 0.25 29.24
CA SER A 91 2.17 0.51 30.67
C SER A 91 2.49 1.96 30.99
N HIS A 92 1.64 2.59 31.80
CA HIS A 92 1.81 3.95 32.30
C HIS A 92 1.81 3.96 33.83
N ILE A 93 2.39 5.01 34.43
CA ILE A 93 2.41 5.20 35.88
C ILE A 93 1.89 6.59 36.21
N ILE A 94 0.90 6.65 37.10
CA ILE A 94 0.37 7.91 37.65
C ILE A 94 0.85 8.05 39.09
N TYR A 95 1.47 9.18 39.40
CA TYR A 95 2.10 9.45 40.69
C TYR A 95 1.23 10.35 41.57
N PHE A 96 1.09 10.01 42.85
CA PHE A 96 0.22 10.72 43.80
C PHE A 96 0.97 11.41 44.93
N ASP A 97 0.48 12.59 45.31
CA ASP A 97 1.00 13.28 46.48
C ASP A 97 0.69 12.54 47.78
N PHE A 98 1.38 12.93 48.85
CA PHE A 98 1.19 12.32 50.15
C PHE A 98 -0.27 12.48 50.59
N ASP A 99 -0.86 11.39 51.07
CA ASP A 99 -2.24 11.33 51.55
C ASP A 99 -3.31 11.81 50.54
N SER A 100 -3.02 11.71 49.25
CA SER A 100 -3.90 12.21 48.18
C SER A 100 -4.28 11.10 47.20
N SER A 101 -5.51 11.21 46.67
CA SER A 101 -6.02 10.45 45.51
C SER A 101 -6.35 11.36 44.33
N LYS A 102 -5.85 12.61 44.32
CA LYS A 102 -6.03 13.52 43.20
C LYS A 102 -5.19 13.05 42.01
N VAL A 103 -5.86 12.82 40.88
CA VAL A 103 -5.21 12.47 39.61
C VAL A 103 -4.64 13.73 38.97
N THR A 104 -3.42 13.64 38.45
CA THR A 104 -2.72 14.76 37.81
C THR A 104 -3.01 14.84 36.32
N ASP A 105 -2.76 13.75 35.59
CA ASP A 105 -2.94 13.68 34.13
C ASP A 105 -3.22 12.24 33.67
N VAL A 106 -4.19 12.08 32.77
CA VAL A 106 -4.54 10.81 32.09
C VAL A 106 -4.39 10.90 30.57
N THR A 107 -3.99 12.05 30.04
CA THR A 107 -3.89 12.32 28.60
C THR A 107 -3.04 11.29 27.85
N PRO A 108 -1.86 10.84 28.35
CA PRO A 108 -1.06 9.83 27.65
C PRO A 108 -1.79 8.50 27.47
N ILE A 109 -2.56 8.09 28.49
CA ILE A 109 -3.35 6.85 28.48
C ILE A 109 -4.47 6.97 27.45
N VAL A 110 -5.21 8.08 27.47
CA VAL A 110 -6.31 8.34 26.54
C VAL A 110 -5.80 8.37 25.09
N ASN A 111 -4.66 9.03 24.85
CA ASN A 111 -4.03 9.06 23.54
C ASN A 111 -3.62 7.66 23.06
N TYR A 112 -3.05 6.84 23.95
CA TYR A 112 -2.69 5.48 23.60
C TYR A 112 -3.93 4.65 23.27
N VAL A 113 -4.97 4.72 24.10
CA VAL A 113 -6.25 4.03 23.87
C VAL A 113 -6.85 4.45 22.52
N GLY A 114 -6.84 5.74 22.19
CA GLY A 114 -7.30 6.26 20.89
C GLY A 114 -6.45 5.80 19.70
N SER A 115 -5.21 5.36 19.92
CA SER A 115 -4.34 4.80 18.86
C SER A 115 -4.62 3.31 18.57
N LEU A 116 -5.38 2.64 19.44
CA LEU A 116 -5.74 1.23 19.27
C LEU A 116 -6.91 1.11 18.29
N ALA A 117 -6.85 0.10 17.42
CA ALA A 117 -7.99 -0.27 16.59
C ALA A 117 -9.04 -1.04 17.41
N LYS A 118 -8.62 -1.70 18.48
CA LYS A 118 -9.49 -2.39 19.43
C LYS A 118 -8.88 -2.34 20.84
N LEU A 119 -9.63 -1.86 21.82
CA LEU A 119 -9.27 -1.98 23.24
C LEU A 119 -9.76 -3.33 23.78
N ASN A 120 -8.88 -4.07 24.45
CA ASN A 120 -9.24 -5.34 25.08
C ASN A 120 -9.47 -5.15 26.59
N SER A 121 -8.51 -4.55 27.30
CA SER A 121 -8.58 -4.34 28.75
C SER A 121 -7.65 -3.22 29.22
N ILE A 122 -7.99 -2.63 30.36
CA ILE A 122 -7.18 -1.69 31.13
C ILE A 122 -7.13 -2.21 32.57
N GLU A 123 -5.93 -2.50 33.06
CA GLU A 123 -5.71 -2.86 34.46
C GLU A 123 -5.15 -1.67 35.23
N LEU A 124 -5.78 -1.33 36.35
CA LEU A 124 -5.32 -0.29 37.27
C LEU A 124 -4.85 -0.96 38.57
N LYS A 125 -3.60 -0.77 38.95
CA LYS A 125 -3.03 -1.33 40.19
C LYS A 125 -2.59 -0.19 41.10
N GLY A 126 -3.35 0.03 42.17
CA GLY A 126 -3.08 1.11 43.12
C GLY A 126 -2.13 0.69 44.24
N TYR A 127 -1.17 1.56 44.54
CA TYR A 127 -0.17 1.38 45.59
C TYR A 127 -0.01 2.63 46.47
N THR A 128 0.50 2.43 47.68
CA THR A 128 0.86 3.47 48.64
C THR A 128 2.33 3.34 49.06
N ASP A 129 2.81 4.34 49.79
CA ASP A 129 4.05 4.16 50.57
C ASP A 129 3.75 3.40 51.88
N SER A 130 4.81 3.08 52.62
CA SER A 130 4.74 2.36 53.90
C SER A 130 4.41 3.25 55.11
N ILE A 131 3.96 4.49 54.88
CA ILE A 131 3.63 5.42 55.96
C ILE A 131 2.14 5.33 56.25
N GLY A 132 1.79 4.66 57.35
CA GLY A 132 0.41 4.55 57.79
C GLY A 132 0.12 3.16 58.37
N THR A 133 -1.15 2.84 58.50
CA THR A 133 -1.59 1.47 58.81
C THR A 133 -1.95 0.75 57.51
N ASN A 134 -1.78 -0.57 57.48
CA ASN A 134 -2.09 -1.38 56.30
C ASN A 134 -3.54 -1.16 55.84
N ALA A 135 -4.50 -1.16 56.77
CA ALA A 135 -5.91 -0.93 56.46
C ALA A 135 -6.16 0.46 55.84
N TYR A 136 -5.44 1.49 56.31
CA TYR A 136 -5.52 2.82 55.71
C TYR A 136 -4.94 2.83 54.30
N ASN A 137 -3.78 2.20 54.14
CA ASN A 137 -3.06 2.09 52.86
C ASN A 137 -3.89 1.33 51.82
N ASP A 138 -4.51 0.22 52.19
CA ASP A 138 -5.41 -0.56 51.33
C ASP A 138 -6.62 0.25 50.86
N ALA A 139 -7.21 1.06 51.75
CA ALA A 139 -8.31 1.95 51.39
C ALA A 139 -7.85 3.11 50.48
N LEU A 140 -6.66 3.66 50.72
CA LEU A 140 -6.10 4.74 49.93
C LEU A 140 -5.70 4.29 48.52
N SER A 141 -5.04 3.13 48.38
CA SER A 141 -4.72 2.57 47.06
C SER A 141 -5.98 2.29 46.25
N LYS A 142 -7.04 1.79 46.89
CA LYS A 142 -8.35 1.58 46.24
C LYS A 142 -8.92 2.91 45.71
N ARG A 143 -8.97 3.95 46.55
CA ARG A 143 -9.46 5.28 46.16
C ARG A 143 -8.64 5.88 45.01
N ARG A 144 -7.34 5.66 44.96
CA ARG A 144 -6.47 6.10 43.85
C ARG A 144 -6.83 5.40 42.54
N ALA A 145 -6.98 4.08 42.56
CA ALA A 145 -7.38 3.33 41.37
C ALA A 145 -8.78 3.76 40.88
N GLU A 146 -9.73 3.95 41.79
CA GLU A 146 -11.08 4.45 41.48
C GLU A 146 -11.06 5.87 40.90
N ALA A 147 -10.21 6.75 41.44
CA ALA A 147 -10.06 8.11 40.91
C ALA A 147 -9.47 8.12 39.49
N VAL A 148 -8.50 7.25 39.20
CA VAL A 148 -7.98 7.08 37.84
C VAL A 148 -9.07 6.53 36.92
N ASN A 149 -9.82 5.51 37.34
CA ASN A 149 -10.94 4.99 36.58
C ASN A 149 -11.96 6.11 36.24
N ALA A 150 -12.38 6.88 37.24
CA ALA A 150 -13.30 8.00 37.04
C ALA A 150 -12.77 9.04 36.02
N ALA A 151 -11.48 9.38 36.08
CA ALA A 151 -10.85 10.29 35.12
C ALA A 151 -10.82 9.71 33.70
N LEU A 152 -10.60 8.39 33.54
CA LEU A 152 -10.65 7.72 32.24
C LEU A 152 -12.08 7.72 31.65
N VAL A 153 -13.08 7.50 32.50
CA VAL A 153 -14.50 7.54 32.11
C VAL A 153 -14.91 8.94 31.68
N GLU A 154 -14.50 9.97 32.42
CA GLU A 154 -14.73 11.37 32.04
C GLU A 154 -14.08 11.71 30.69
N ALA A 155 -12.94 11.08 30.39
CA ALA A 155 -12.28 11.19 29.08
C ALA A 155 -12.92 10.34 27.97
N GLY A 156 -14.00 9.60 28.27
CA GLY A 156 -14.78 8.83 27.28
C GLY A 156 -14.38 7.37 27.12
N ILE A 157 -13.57 6.80 28.02
CA ILE A 157 -13.21 5.38 28.00
C ILE A 157 -14.31 4.56 28.69
N GLU A 158 -14.75 3.47 28.06
CA GLU A 158 -15.79 2.59 28.60
C GLU A 158 -15.32 1.86 29.87
N THR A 159 -16.17 1.84 30.90
CA THR A 159 -15.87 1.23 32.21
C THR A 159 -15.72 -0.29 32.17
N ASP A 160 -16.37 -0.96 31.22
CA ASP A 160 -16.40 -2.43 31.13
C ASP A 160 -15.03 -3.02 30.78
N LYS A 161 -14.13 -2.22 30.21
CA LYS A 161 -12.74 -2.61 29.93
C LYS A 161 -11.80 -2.38 31.10
N VAL A 162 -12.22 -1.65 32.13
CA VAL A 162 -11.35 -1.24 33.24
C VAL A 162 -11.50 -2.18 34.44
N VAL A 163 -10.39 -2.76 34.88
CA VAL A 163 -10.31 -3.59 36.08
C VAL A 163 -9.36 -2.93 37.07
N SER A 164 -9.83 -2.69 38.30
CA SER A 164 -9.06 -2.02 39.34
C SER A 164 -8.68 -2.96 40.48
N TYR A 165 -7.42 -2.90 40.89
CA TYR A 165 -6.84 -3.66 41.99
C TYR A 165 -6.25 -2.70 43.04
N SER A 166 -6.33 -3.12 44.30
CA SER A 166 -5.77 -2.40 45.44
C SER A 166 -4.71 -3.27 46.11
N PHE A 167 -3.50 -2.74 46.28
CA PHE A 167 -2.37 -3.46 46.87
C PHE A 167 -1.83 -2.81 48.15
N GLY A 168 -2.35 -1.66 48.56
CA GLY A 168 -1.84 -0.92 49.71
C GLY A 168 -0.34 -0.63 49.55
N GLU A 169 0.42 -0.94 50.58
CA GLU A 169 1.89 -0.75 50.62
C GLU A 169 2.69 -1.92 50.04
N ALA A 170 2.03 -2.95 49.50
CA ALA A 170 2.71 -4.10 48.93
C ALA A 170 3.52 -3.72 47.68
N ASN A 171 4.54 -4.53 47.39
CA ASN A 171 5.41 -4.35 46.22
C ASN A 171 6.03 -2.93 46.12
N PRO A 172 6.78 -2.49 47.15
CA PRO A 172 7.46 -1.20 47.12
C PRO A 172 8.51 -1.18 45.98
N VAL A 173 8.52 -0.11 45.20
CA VAL A 173 9.56 0.15 44.19
C VAL A 173 10.83 0.67 44.86
N LYS A 174 10.66 1.42 45.95
CA LYS A 174 11.75 2.02 46.70
C LYS A 174 11.58 1.75 48.18
N ASP A 175 12.63 1.27 48.81
CA ASP A 175 12.71 1.16 50.26
C ASP A 175 13.70 2.19 50.80
N CYS A 176 13.29 2.94 51.82
CA CYS A 176 14.02 4.10 52.32
C CYS A 176 14.14 4.03 53.83
N THR A 177 15.38 4.09 54.33
CA THR A 177 15.69 4.01 55.77
C THR A 177 15.76 5.37 56.46
N ASP A 178 15.67 6.46 55.70
CA ASP A 178 15.68 7.83 56.25
C ASP A 178 14.51 8.07 57.22
N ALA A 179 14.60 9.15 57.99
CA ALA A 179 13.54 9.58 58.90
C ALA A 179 12.85 10.88 58.43
N GLY A 180 11.65 11.14 58.97
CA GLY A 180 10.96 12.42 58.81
C GLY A 180 10.60 12.78 57.37
N SER A 181 10.84 14.05 57.01
CA SER A 181 10.51 14.60 55.69
C SER A 181 11.32 13.97 54.56
N SER A 182 12.59 13.65 54.79
CA SER A 182 13.45 12.98 53.82
C SER A 182 12.90 11.61 53.42
N ARG A 183 12.38 10.84 54.39
CA ARG A 183 11.70 9.57 54.12
C ARG A 183 10.47 9.74 53.22
N LYS A 184 9.62 10.73 53.51
CA LYS A 184 8.39 11.01 52.72
C LYS A 184 8.70 11.38 51.27
N ALA A 185 9.78 12.14 51.06
CA ALA A 185 10.25 12.51 49.74
C ALA A 185 10.81 11.28 48.99
N CYS A 186 11.63 10.47 49.66
CA CYS A 186 12.19 9.25 49.08
C CYS A 186 11.09 8.25 48.64
N LEU A 187 10.07 8.05 49.46
CA LEU A 187 8.96 7.11 49.18
C LEU A 187 7.95 7.61 48.13
N ARG A 188 8.17 8.77 47.49
CA ARG A 188 7.26 9.36 46.49
C ARG A 188 6.93 8.42 45.34
N GLU A 189 7.90 7.61 44.93
CA GLU A 189 7.77 6.66 43.83
C GLU A 189 6.81 5.50 44.16
N ASN A 190 6.65 5.15 45.44
CA ASN A 190 5.70 4.10 45.85
C ASN A 190 4.24 4.58 45.77
N ARG A 191 3.99 5.89 45.88
CA ARG A 191 2.66 6.48 45.76
C ARG A 191 2.25 6.56 44.30
N ARG A 192 1.78 5.44 43.75
CA ARG A 192 1.50 5.31 42.32
C ARG A 192 0.27 4.46 42.01
N VAL A 193 -0.27 4.65 40.82
CA VAL A 193 -1.15 3.69 40.13
C VAL A 193 -0.45 3.26 38.86
N GLU A 194 -0.24 1.96 38.71
CA GLU A 194 0.24 1.38 37.46
C GLU A 194 -0.97 1.07 36.57
N VAL A 195 -0.88 1.47 35.31
CA VAL A 195 -1.93 1.32 34.32
C VAL A 195 -1.39 0.46 33.20
N THR A 196 -1.95 -0.72 32.99
CA THR A 196 -1.58 -1.61 31.88
C THR A 196 -2.72 -1.67 30.90
N ILE A 197 -2.45 -1.33 29.64
CA ILE A 197 -3.44 -1.25 28.57
C ILE A 197 -3.11 -2.34 27.56
N SER A 198 -4.09 -3.17 27.23
CA SER A 198 -3.95 -4.23 26.22
C SER A 198 -5.02 -4.06 25.14
N GLY A 199 -4.63 -4.26 23.89
CA GLY A 199 -5.50 -4.10 22.73
C GLY A 199 -4.87 -4.59 21.45
N GLN A 200 -5.35 -4.08 20.31
CA GLN A 200 -4.85 -4.45 18.99
C GLN A 200 -4.64 -3.19 18.13
N LYS A 201 -3.57 -3.20 17.32
CA LYS A 201 -3.25 -2.16 16.33
C LYS A 201 -3.24 -2.75 14.93
N GLN A 202 -3.57 -1.92 13.94
CA GLN A 202 -3.41 -2.29 12.53
C GLN A 202 -2.03 -1.82 12.05
N ILE A 203 -1.23 -2.74 11.53
CA ILE A 203 0.07 -2.43 10.94
C ILE A 203 0.08 -2.80 9.46
N LYS A 204 0.77 -2.01 8.64
CA LYS A 204 1.06 -2.35 7.25
C LYS A 204 2.24 -3.31 7.22
N VAL A 205 2.05 -4.48 6.65
CA VAL A 205 3.09 -5.51 6.51
C VAL A 205 3.26 -5.81 5.02
N GLN A 206 4.51 -5.93 4.56
CA GLN A 206 4.78 -6.46 3.23
C GLN A 206 4.51 -7.97 3.22
N GLN A 207 3.73 -8.43 2.24
CA GLN A 207 3.58 -9.87 1.97
C GLN A 207 4.75 -10.42 1.18
#